data_AF-A0AAD7E294-F1
#
_entry.id   AF-A0AAD7E294-F1
#
_cell.length_a   1.000
_cell.length_b   1.000
_cell.length_c   1.000
_cell.angle_alpha   90.00
_cell.angle_beta   90.00
_cell.angle_gamma   90.00
#
_symmetry.space_group_name_H-M   'P 1'
#
loop_
_entity.id
_entity.type
_entity.pdbx_description
1 polymer ?
#
loop_
_entity_poly.entity_id
_entity_poly.type
_entity_poly.pdbx_seq_one_letter_code
_entity_poly.pdbx_strand_id
1 'polypeptide(L)'
;MPDIPDTISPLSLACAIFDVNSHTSVTALAATLEPITAQLAQSKAQRERLGENDALWTDLRKLWRDLSRAQMTFWDNDDSEDEADGAAEHQKQQGLSTLAASLARYTRNLVADVPRNQIKAFENEPSIRRLVHYYTSWTFLQNKEALLVARVLSQALANLVSGNANLGAKLWNTYMHLPEDQVVLIRLLSSPDPPTILAALIIILSCIDGSRTRIKILTRTVVGVRLCVCLLDNMVKLYDADESAAEAKAFDVGYEIFSRIMAADLVPSLFSRLAMTDEIITPHQTTLLKLVDSYLQSTQLSPVPTTPQGTPLYTKLRPMLAKTFFSLSAYAQKSIQNSLGLPTASSDTAGAAFEPLSSLDVMLPKVGEALVLVTQCIVTTALESSDQCMQLKGLEQSSQDFFNDARSADQGILESLVELLRLLDMFLPRINFGKPVPSVVPPQGGGGGGDDSASTGFNYLKRDLVRLLGILCYGKKAVQDRIRLCGGIQVVMNLCVVDERNPFLREHAIFALHNLLQGNPENQAVVDALQPSGKWDDNGILRDTSGAVRK
;
A
#
# COMPACT_ATOMS: atom_id res chain seq x y z
N MET A 1 29.65 -29.21 -34.70
CA MET A 1 29.00 -28.91 -33.41
C MET A 1 29.65 -29.82 -32.38
N PRO A 2 30.18 -29.32 -31.25
CA PRO A 2 30.75 -30.22 -30.26
C PRO A 2 29.61 -31.02 -29.62
N ASP A 3 29.74 -32.34 -29.60
CA ASP A 3 28.86 -33.26 -28.88
C ASP A 3 28.87 -32.92 -27.38
N ILE A 4 27.69 -32.59 -26.84
CA ILE A 4 27.47 -32.32 -25.42
C ILE A 4 26.94 -33.63 -24.80
N PRO A 5 27.42 -34.06 -23.61
CA PRO A 5 27.13 -35.38 -23.04
C PRO A 5 25.62 -35.70 -22.94
N ASP A 6 25.25 -36.97 -23.07
CA ASP A 6 23.89 -37.48 -22.82
C ASP A 6 23.50 -37.30 -21.35
N THR A 7 23.10 -36.08 -20.96
CA THR A 7 22.69 -35.73 -19.59
C THR A 7 21.40 -36.41 -19.13
N ILE A 8 20.66 -37.02 -20.05
CA ILE A 8 19.43 -37.78 -19.77
C ILE A 8 19.76 -39.13 -19.10
N SER A 9 20.87 -39.77 -19.50
CA SER A 9 21.24 -41.12 -19.04
C SER A 9 21.61 -41.16 -17.54
N PRO A 10 22.44 -40.23 -17.00
CA PRO A 10 22.77 -40.19 -15.58
C PRO A 10 21.56 -39.95 -14.67
N LEU A 11 20.64 -39.07 -15.07
CA LEU A 11 19.48 -38.73 -14.25
C LEU A 11 18.46 -39.87 -14.21
N SER A 12 18.15 -40.47 -15.35
CA SER A 12 17.23 -41.62 -15.40
C SER A 12 17.76 -42.81 -14.59
N LEU A 13 19.06 -43.08 -14.68
CA LEU A 13 19.70 -44.11 -13.86
C LEU A 13 19.63 -43.79 -12.37
N ALA A 14 19.93 -42.55 -11.98
CA ALA A 14 19.84 -42.11 -10.58
C ALA A 14 18.41 -42.21 -10.03
N CYS A 15 17.40 -41.87 -10.83
CA CYS A 15 15.98 -42.02 -10.46
C CYS A 15 15.57 -43.49 -10.30
N ALA A 16 16.12 -44.40 -11.12
CA ALA A 16 15.80 -45.83 -11.06
C ALA A 16 16.28 -46.50 -9.77
N ILE A 17 17.45 -46.08 -9.26
CA ILE A 17 18.06 -46.62 -8.03
C ILE A 17 17.75 -45.77 -6.78
N PHE A 18 16.90 -44.75 -6.90
CA PHE A 18 16.60 -43.82 -5.82
C PHE A 18 15.75 -44.46 -4.72
N ASP A 19 16.23 -44.34 -3.48
CA ASP A 19 15.50 -44.70 -2.25
C ASP A 19 15.48 -43.49 -1.31
N VAL A 20 14.30 -42.95 -1.05
CA VAL A 20 14.09 -41.77 -0.21
C VAL A 20 14.47 -42.01 1.26
N ASN A 21 14.50 -43.26 1.72
CA ASN A 21 14.87 -43.60 3.09
C ASN A 21 16.38 -43.75 3.28
N SER A 22 17.16 -43.85 2.20
CA SER A 22 18.61 -44.01 2.24
C SER A 22 19.32 -42.66 2.14
N HIS A 23 20.00 -42.23 3.21
CA HIS A 23 20.77 -40.98 3.22
C HIS A 23 21.80 -40.92 2.07
N THR A 24 22.47 -42.03 1.77
CA THR A 24 23.44 -42.12 0.65
C THR A 24 22.75 -41.96 -0.70
N SER A 25 21.55 -42.53 -0.88
CA SER A 25 20.78 -42.38 -2.13
C SER A 25 20.29 -40.95 -2.32
N VAL A 26 19.81 -40.32 -1.25
CA VAL A 26 19.36 -38.92 -1.22
C VAL A 26 20.49 -37.95 -1.57
N THR A 27 21.66 -38.11 -0.94
CA THR A 27 22.83 -37.27 -1.21
C THR A 27 23.39 -37.48 -2.62
N ALA A 28 23.44 -38.73 -3.12
CA ALA A 28 23.88 -39.04 -4.47
C ALA A 28 22.97 -38.42 -5.55
N LEU A 29 21.64 -38.47 -5.36
CA LEU A 29 20.71 -37.84 -6.29
C LEU A 29 20.86 -36.31 -6.29
N ALA A 30 20.98 -35.70 -5.10
CA ALA A 30 21.19 -34.25 -4.99
C ALA A 30 22.48 -33.81 -5.71
N ALA A 31 23.57 -34.56 -5.56
CA ALA A 31 24.84 -34.31 -6.25
C ALA A 31 24.73 -34.49 -7.78
N THR A 32 23.92 -35.44 -8.24
CA THR A 32 23.68 -35.68 -9.67
C THR A 32 22.90 -34.53 -10.32
N LEU A 33 21.96 -33.90 -9.59
CA LEU A 33 21.14 -32.80 -10.10
C LEU A 33 21.90 -31.49 -10.30
N GLU A 34 22.92 -31.22 -9.49
CA GLU A 34 23.63 -29.92 -9.48
C GLU A 34 24.31 -29.57 -10.82
N PRO A 35 25.14 -30.43 -11.44
CA PRO A 35 25.76 -30.10 -12.73
C PRO A 35 24.73 -29.94 -13.86
N ILE A 36 23.65 -30.72 -13.85
CA ILE A 36 22.58 -30.61 -14.85
C ILE A 36 21.83 -29.28 -14.66
N THR A 37 21.57 -28.90 -13.41
CA THR A 37 20.92 -27.63 -13.06
C THR A 37 21.72 -26.42 -13.56
N ALA A 38 23.04 -26.47 -13.46
CA ALA A 38 23.93 -25.42 -13.97
C ALA A 38 23.87 -25.31 -15.51
N GLN A 39 23.81 -26.44 -16.23
CA GLN A 39 23.66 -26.44 -17.68
C GLN A 39 22.29 -25.88 -18.12
N LEU A 40 21.22 -26.30 -17.45
CA LEU A 40 19.87 -25.77 -17.69
C LEU A 40 19.79 -24.25 -17.49
N ALA A 41 20.60 -23.66 -16.61
CA ALA A 41 20.63 -22.22 -16.44
C ALA A 41 21.14 -21.48 -17.72
N GLN A 42 22.01 -22.11 -18.50
CA GLN A 42 22.73 -21.48 -19.61
C GLN A 42 22.05 -21.61 -20.97
N SER A 43 21.23 -22.65 -21.19
CA SER A 43 20.70 -22.96 -22.53
C SER A 43 19.20 -23.26 -22.55
N LYS A 44 18.43 -22.43 -23.26
CA LYS A 44 17.01 -22.68 -23.54
C LYS A 44 16.81 -23.96 -24.37
N ALA A 45 17.65 -24.19 -25.37
CA ALA A 45 17.56 -25.39 -26.22
C ALA A 45 17.75 -26.68 -25.42
N GLN A 46 18.61 -26.68 -24.39
CA GLN A 46 18.78 -27.83 -23.50
C GLN A 46 17.54 -28.06 -22.64
N ARG A 47 16.90 -26.99 -22.13
CA ARG A 47 15.63 -27.11 -21.39
C ARG A 47 14.55 -27.77 -22.26
N GLU A 48 14.42 -27.33 -23.50
CA GLU A 48 13.47 -27.87 -24.47
C GLU A 48 13.77 -29.36 -24.75
N ARG A 49 15.01 -29.70 -25.14
CA ARG A 49 15.43 -31.08 -25.42
C ARG A 49 15.22 -32.02 -24.22
N LEU A 50 15.60 -31.62 -23.01
CA LEU A 50 15.39 -32.44 -21.81
C LEU A 50 13.89 -32.66 -21.53
N GLY A 51 13.08 -31.63 -21.74
CA GLY A 51 11.63 -31.69 -21.51
C GLY A 51 10.84 -32.49 -22.55
N GLU A 52 11.44 -32.84 -23.69
CA GLU A 52 10.84 -33.72 -24.69
C GLU A 52 10.67 -35.16 -24.20
N ASN A 53 11.56 -35.61 -23.31
CA ASN A 53 11.52 -36.96 -22.77
C ASN A 53 10.37 -37.15 -21.77
N ASP A 54 9.35 -37.96 -22.12
CA ASP A 54 8.20 -38.24 -21.25
C ASP A 54 8.56 -39.07 -20.01
N ALA A 55 9.62 -39.89 -20.07
CA ALA A 55 10.08 -40.68 -18.92
C ALA A 55 10.57 -39.77 -17.78
N LEU A 56 11.29 -38.69 -18.12
CA LEU A 56 11.78 -37.70 -17.16
C LEU A 56 10.65 -37.15 -16.29
N TRP A 57 9.50 -36.83 -16.88
CA TRP A 57 8.38 -36.25 -16.14
C TRP A 57 7.74 -37.27 -15.19
N THR A 58 7.74 -38.55 -15.55
CA THR A 58 7.29 -39.63 -14.67
C THR A 58 8.22 -39.78 -13.47
N ASP A 59 9.53 -39.73 -13.71
CA ASP A 59 10.53 -39.79 -12.65
C ASP A 59 10.45 -38.58 -11.72
N LEU A 60 10.36 -37.36 -12.27
CA LEU A 60 10.24 -36.13 -11.48
C LEU A 60 8.97 -36.13 -10.62
N ARG A 61 7.83 -36.61 -11.15
CA ARG A 61 6.59 -36.75 -10.37
C ARG A 61 6.73 -37.72 -9.21
N LYS A 62 7.40 -38.85 -9.45
CA LYS A 62 7.71 -39.83 -8.41
C LYS A 62 8.59 -39.19 -7.34
N LEU A 63 9.69 -38.55 -7.73
CA LEU A 63 10.61 -37.87 -6.81
C LEU A 63 9.92 -36.83 -5.94
N TRP A 64 9.15 -35.90 -6.54
CA TRP A 64 8.43 -34.87 -5.79
C TRP A 64 7.43 -35.46 -4.79
N ARG A 65 6.69 -36.50 -5.20
CA ARG A 65 5.73 -37.18 -4.33
C ARG A 65 6.42 -37.89 -3.17
N ASP A 66 7.47 -38.65 -3.46
CA ASP A 66 8.15 -39.48 -2.46
C ASP A 66 8.91 -38.59 -1.46
N LEU A 67 9.57 -37.53 -1.95
CA LEU A 67 10.19 -36.50 -1.10
C LEU A 67 9.17 -35.78 -0.20
N SER A 68 8.04 -35.33 -0.78
CA SER A 68 6.99 -34.65 -0.01
C SER A 68 6.40 -35.55 1.08
N ARG A 69 6.28 -36.86 0.83
CA ARG A 69 5.78 -37.83 1.82
C ARG A 69 6.81 -38.05 2.92
N ALA A 70 8.07 -38.31 2.55
CA ALA A 70 9.14 -38.58 3.52
C ALA A 70 9.37 -37.44 4.51
N GLN A 71 9.26 -36.19 4.05
CA GLN A 71 9.34 -35.00 4.92
C GLN A 71 8.16 -34.86 5.89
N MET A 72 6.98 -35.36 5.51
CA MET A 72 5.76 -35.24 6.33
C MET A 72 5.63 -36.36 7.37
N THR A 73 6.12 -37.56 7.08
CA THR A 73 6.11 -38.71 8.02
C THR A 73 7.11 -38.59 9.16
N PHE A 74 7.95 -37.55 9.17
CA PHE A 74 8.94 -37.31 10.22
C PHE A 74 8.30 -37.10 11.60
N TRP A 75 7.12 -36.49 11.66
CA TRP A 75 6.42 -36.18 12.93
C TRP A 75 5.49 -37.30 13.43
N ASP A 76 5.30 -38.37 12.66
CA ASP A 76 4.42 -39.49 13.05
C ASP A 76 5.15 -40.56 13.91
N ASN A 77 6.47 -40.45 14.09
CA ASN A 77 7.31 -41.49 14.73
C ASN A 77 7.92 -41.08 16.09
N ASP A 78 7.51 -39.95 16.69
CA ASP A 78 8.15 -39.31 17.86
C ASP A 78 7.79 -39.95 19.23
N ASP A 79 7.97 -41.27 19.37
CA ASP A 79 7.77 -42.00 20.64
C ASP A 79 9.05 -42.72 21.16
N SER A 80 10.24 -42.50 20.57
CA SER A 80 11.49 -43.16 21.00
C SER A 80 12.55 -42.19 21.56
N GLU A 81 12.75 -42.24 22.88
CA GLU A 81 13.66 -41.40 23.69
C GLU A 81 15.16 -41.81 23.62
N ASP A 82 15.70 -42.21 22.45
CA ASP A 82 17.12 -42.64 22.34
C ASP A 82 18.02 -41.56 21.67
N GLU A 83 19.02 -41.04 22.41
CA GLU A 83 19.96 -39.99 21.93
C GLU A 83 20.78 -40.38 20.69
N ALA A 84 20.96 -41.68 20.42
CA ALA A 84 21.67 -42.19 19.25
C ALA A 84 20.82 -42.10 17.96
N ASP A 85 19.49 -42.14 18.06
CA ASP A 85 18.58 -41.99 16.93
C ASP A 85 18.48 -40.53 16.47
N GLY A 86 18.59 -39.56 17.38
CA GLY A 86 18.50 -38.14 17.05
C GLY A 86 19.56 -37.63 16.06
N ALA A 87 20.78 -38.18 16.09
CA ALA A 87 21.84 -37.80 15.14
C ALA A 87 21.59 -38.33 13.73
N ALA A 88 21.12 -39.58 13.61
CA ALA A 88 20.77 -40.20 12.34
C ALA A 88 19.52 -39.54 11.72
N GLU A 89 18.56 -39.17 12.56
CA GLU A 89 17.36 -38.43 12.17
C GLU A 89 17.68 -37.02 11.66
N HIS A 90 18.54 -36.29 12.37
CA HIS A 90 19.00 -34.97 11.92
C HIS A 90 19.74 -35.07 10.58
N GLN A 91 20.58 -36.09 10.40
CA GLN A 91 21.28 -36.34 9.14
C GLN A 91 20.30 -36.66 8.00
N LYS A 92 19.28 -37.48 8.24
CA LYS A 92 18.22 -37.75 7.28
C LYS A 92 17.46 -36.48 6.89
N GLN A 93 17.09 -35.65 7.88
CA GLN A 93 16.35 -34.41 7.66
C GLN A 93 17.15 -33.38 6.83
N GLN A 94 18.45 -33.27 7.10
CA GLN A 94 19.35 -32.43 6.32
C GLN A 94 19.51 -32.93 4.88
N GLY A 95 19.66 -34.25 4.70
CA GLY A 95 19.73 -34.87 3.37
C GLY A 95 18.48 -34.58 2.54
N LEU A 96 17.29 -34.78 3.12
CA LEU A 96 16.03 -34.50 2.44
C LEU A 96 15.84 -33.01 2.13
N SER A 97 16.33 -32.11 2.99
CA SER A 97 16.30 -30.66 2.75
C SER A 97 17.23 -30.23 1.61
N THR A 98 18.43 -30.81 1.56
CA THR A 98 19.36 -30.63 0.45
C THR A 98 18.75 -31.11 -0.87
N LEU A 99 18.12 -32.30 -0.88
CA LEU A 99 17.47 -32.83 -2.06
C LEU A 99 16.28 -31.96 -2.51
N ALA A 100 15.46 -31.46 -1.57
CA ALA A 100 14.36 -30.54 -1.87
C ALA A 100 14.86 -29.27 -2.55
N ALA A 101 15.94 -28.68 -2.05
CA ALA A 101 16.55 -27.50 -2.66
C ALA A 101 17.11 -27.81 -4.06
N SER A 102 17.84 -28.92 -4.24
CA SER A 102 18.39 -29.31 -5.54
C SER A 102 17.31 -29.61 -6.57
N LEU A 103 16.27 -30.36 -6.19
CA LEU A 103 15.14 -30.68 -7.07
C LEU A 103 14.32 -29.44 -7.45
N ALA A 104 14.17 -28.49 -6.51
CA ALA A 104 13.55 -27.21 -6.77
C ALA A 104 14.38 -26.35 -7.74
N ARG A 105 15.71 -26.24 -7.56
CA ARG A 105 16.59 -25.51 -8.50
C ARG A 105 16.55 -26.14 -9.89
N TYR A 106 16.61 -27.47 -9.97
CA TYR A 106 16.50 -28.21 -11.22
C TYR A 106 15.18 -27.90 -11.92
N THR A 107 14.05 -28.04 -11.21
CA THR A 107 12.71 -27.77 -11.76
C THR A 107 12.58 -26.32 -12.21
N ARG A 108 13.02 -25.35 -11.38
CA ARG A 108 13.01 -23.91 -11.67
C ARG A 108 13.73 -23.59 -12.97
N ASN A 109 14.91 -24.19 -13.19
CA ASN A 109 15.71 -23.92 -14.39
C ASN A 109 15.17 -24.68 -15.61
N LEU A 110 14.65 -25.90 -15.45
CA LEU A 110 14.10 -26.71 -16.53
C LEU A 110 12.87 -26.06 -17.19
N VAL A 111 12.05 -25.37 -16.41
CA VAL A 111 10.78 -24.77 -16.88
C VAL A 111 10.93 -23.32 -17.34
N ALA A 112 12.07 -22.69 -17.07
CA ALA A 112 12.28 -21.26 -17.31
C ALA A 112 12.13 -20.90 -18.80
N ASP A 113 11.11 -20.12 -19.12
CA ASP A 113 10.76 -19.67 -20.48
C ASP A 113 10.48 -20.81 -21.48
N VAL A 114 9.97 -21.96 -20.98
CA VAL A 114 9.60 -23.12 -21.81
C VAL A 114 8.17 -23.59 -21.47
N PRO A 115 7.13 -23.13 -22.21
CA PRO A 115 5.73 -23.42 -21.88
C PRO A 115 5.36 -24.90 -21.80
N ARG A 116 5.92 -25.74 -22.66
CA ARG A 116 5.69 -27.20 -22.62
C ARG A 116 6.17 -27.81 -21.31
N ASN A 117 7.35 -27.40 -20.85
CA ASN A 117 7.94 -27.89 -19.61
C ASN A 117 7.16 -27.38 -18.40
N GLN A 118 6.74 -26.11 -18.42
CA GLN A 118 5.89 -25.55 -17.38
C GLN A 118 4.60 -26.37 -17.21
N ILE A 119 3.91 -26.72 -18.31
CA ILE A 119 2.66 -27.51 -18.25
C ILE A 119 2.89 -28.86 -17.58
N LYS A 120 3.93 -29.59 -18.00
CA LYS A 120 4.24 -30.92 -17.44
C LYS A 120 4.71 -30.85 -15.99
N ALA A 121 5.53 -29.85 -15.66
CA ALA A 121 6.04 -29.64 -14.32
C ALA A 121 4.96 -29.16 -13.33
N PHE A 122 3.91 -28.49 -13.82
CA PHE A 122 2.81 -27.98 -13.00
C PHE A 122 2.06 -29.09 -12.24
N GLU A 123 2.09 -30.33 -12.73
CA GLU A 123 1.55 -31.49 -12.00
C GLU A 123 2.24 -31.71 -10.64
N ASN A 124 3.45 -31.17 -10.44
CA ASN A 124 4.19 -31.25 -9.18
C ASN A 124 3.82 -30.14 -8.18
N GLU A 125 3.01 -29.14 -8.59
CA GLU A 125 2.62 -28.01 -7.72
C GLU A 125 2.12 -28.47 -6.35
N PRO A 126 1.23 -29.48 -6.21
CA PRO A 126 0.73 -29.86 -4.88
C PRO A 126 1.83 -30.36 -3.95
N SER A 127 2.82 -31.08 -4.47
CA SER A 127 3.98 -31.55 -3.69
C SER A 127 4.92 -30.40 -3.33
N ILE A 128 5.17 -29.48 -4.27
CA ILE A 128 5.99 -28.28 -4.03
C ILE A 128 5.32 -27.40 -2.97
N ARG A 129 4.01 -27.15 -3.08
CA ARG A 129 3.23 -26.37 -2.11
C ARG A 129 3.26 -26.98 -0.71
N ARG A 130 3.12 -28.31 -0.59
CA ARG A 130 3.23 -29.00 0.70
C ARG A 130 4.61 -28.81 1.34
N LEU A 131 5.67 -28.91 0.55
CA LEU A 131 7.03 -28.67 1.03
C LEU A 131 7.25 -27.19 1.43
N VAL A 132 6.71 -26.23 0.67
CA VAL A 132 6.74 -24.82 1.08
C VAL A 132 6.04 -24.63 2.41
N HIS A 133 4.85 -25.23 2.59
CA HIS A 133 4.11 -25.16 3.85
C HIS A 133 4.93 -25.72 5.02
N TYR A 134 5.56 -26.88 4.82
CA TYR A 134 6.45 -27.54 5.77
C TYR A 134 7.62 -26.64 6.21
N TYR A 135 8.42 -26.15 5.24
CA TYR A 135 9.61 -25.33 5.53
C TYR A 135 9.30 -23.90 5.99
N THR A 136 8.04 -23.48 5.90
CA THR A 136 7.55 -22.18 6.45
C THR A 136 6.77 -22.37 7.76
N SER A 137 6.78 -23.57 8.34
CA SER A 137 6.19 -23.80 9.66
C SER A 137 6.98 -23.11 10.76
N TRP A 138 6.29 -22.88 11.88
CA TRP A 138 6.85 -22.14 13.02
C TRP A 138 8.15 -22.79 13.53
N THR A 139 8.24 -24.12 13.51
CA THR A 139 9.44 -24.90 13.85
C THR A 139 10.68 -24.48 13.05
N PHE A 140 10.50 -24.06 11.80
CA PHE A 140 11.61 -23.73 10.89
C PHE A 140 11.82 -22.23 10.71
N LEU A 141 11.08 -21.36 11.41
CA LEU A 141 11.07 -19.91 11.17
C LEU A 141 12.46 -19.25 11.35
N GLN A 142 13.30 -19.82 12.21
CA GLN A 142 14.67 -19.33 12.48
C GLN A 142 15.76 -20.16 11.78
N ASN A 143 15.39 -21.25 11.10
CA ASN A 143 16.34 -22.14 10.44
C ASN A 143 16.70 -21.58 9.05
N LYS A 144 17.94 -21.09 8.90
CA LYS A 144 18.45 -20.52 7.65
C LYS A 144 18.40 -21.48 6.46
N GLU A 145 18.64 -22.78 6.69
CA GLU A 145 18.56 -23.80 5.64
C GLU A 145 17.12 -23.96 5.17
N ALA A 146 16.17 -24.10 6.10
CA ALA A 146 14.76 -24.22 5.76
C ALA A 146 14.23 -22.99 4.99
N LEU A 147 14.62 -21.78 5.40
CA LEU A 147 14.29 -20.55 4.68
C LEU A 147 14.85 -20.54 3.25
N LEU A 148 16.07 -21.04 3.06
CA LEU A 148 16.65 -21.22 1.72
C LEU A 148 15.84 -22.22 0.89
N VAL A 149 15.44 -23.36 1.47
CA VAL A 149 14.62 -24.35 0.76
C VAL A 149 13.26 -23.76 0.37
N ALA A 150 12.57 -23.09 1.30
CA ALA A 150 11.30 -22.41 1.04
C ALA A 150 11.42 -21.36 -0.07
N ARG A 151 12.50 -20.57 -0.07
CA ARG A 151 12.81 -19.59 -1.12
C ARG A 151 12.94 -20.25 -2.49
N VAL A 152 13.75 -21.30 -2.61
CA VAL A 152 14.02 -21.96 -3.90
C VAL A 152 12.77 -22.69 -4.41
N LEU A 153 11.99 -23.32 -3.53
CA LEU A 153 10.68 -23.91 -3.89
C LEU A 153 9.72 -22.84 -4.43
N SER A 154 9.68 -21.67 -3.78
CA SER A 154 8.86 -20.53 -4.21
C SER A 154 9.30 -19.98 -5.56
N GLN A 155 10.61 -19.88 -5.80
CA GLN A 155 11.15 -19.51 -7.11
C GLN A 155 10.81 -20.55 -8.20
N ALA A 156 10.77 -21.84 -7.86
CA ALA A 156 10.29 -22.87 -8.78
C ALA A 156 8.81 -22.66 -9.13
N LEU A 157 7.95 -22.41 -8.13
CA LEU A 157 6.54 -22.06 -8.34
C LEU A 157 6.37 -20.81 -9.22
N ALA A 158 7.18 -19.78 -9.01
CA ALA A 158 7.17 -18.59 -9.85
C ALA A 158 7.44 -18.95 -11.32
N ASN A 159 8.55 -19.65 -11.59
CA ASN A 159 8.93 -20.04 -12.95
C ASN A 159 7.94 -21.00 -13.64
N LEU A 160 7.15 -21.78 -12.88
CA LEU A 160 6.07 -22.60 -13.43
C LEU A 160 4.97 -21.76 -14.08
N VAL A 161 4.72 -20.54 -13.58
CA VAL A 161 3.63 -19.68 -14.06
C VAL A 161 4.10 -18.43 -14.81
N SER A 162 5.38 -18.05 -14.69
CA SER A 162 5.97 -16.90 -15.39
C SER A 162 5.70 -16.95 -16.89
N GLY A 163 5.08 -15.90 -17.43
CA GLY A 163 4.72 -15.79 -18.84
C GLY A 163 3.61 -16.76 -19.32
N ASN A 164 3.02 -17.56 -18.42
CA ASN A 164 2.02 -18.57 -18.77
C ASN A 164 0.67 -18.25 -18.13
N ALA A 165 -0.14 -17.45 -18.84
CA ALA A 165 -1.41 -16.96 -18.33
C ALA A 165 -2.38 -18.08 -17.88
N ASN A 166 -2.37 -19.22 -18.56
CA ASN A 166 -3.24 -20.37 -18.24
C ASN A 166 -2.83 -21.03 -16.92
N LEU A 167 -1.53 -21.32 -16.74
CA LEU A 167 -1.03 -21.90 -15.49
C LEU A 167 -1.12 -20.91 -14.34
N GLY A 168 -0.83 -19.63 -14.58
CA GLY A 168 -1.05 -18.57 -13.60
C GLY A 168 -2.51 -18.49 -13.16
N ALA A 169 -3.47 -18.64 -14.08
CA ALA A 169 -4.89 -18.68 -13.72
C ALA A 169 -5.25 -19.92 -12.88
N LYS A 170 -4.73 -21.10 -13.22
CA LYS A 170 -4.94 -22.33 -12.44
C LYS A 170 -4.36 -22.20 -11.03
N LEU A 171 -3.10 -21.78 -10.91
CA LEU A 171 -2.42 -21.59 -9.61
C LEU A 171 -3.18 -20.58 -8.75
N TRP A 172 -3.50 -19.42 -9.32
CA TRP A 172 -4.23 -18.36 -8.63
C TRP A 172 -5.59 -18.83 -8.15
N ASN A 173 -6.35 -19.52 -9.01
CA ASN A 173 -7.66 -20.05 -8.64
C ASN A 173 -7.54 -21.06 -7.49
N THR A 174 -6.58 -21.98 -7.53
CA THR A 174 -6.35 -22.92 -6.43
C THR A 174 -6.06 -22.17 -5.14
N TYR A 175 -5.09 -21.26 -5.14
CA TYR A 175 -4.59 -20.61 -3.93
C TYR A 175 -5.62 -19.70 -3.27
N MET A 176 -6.49 -19.06 -4.06
CA MET A 176 -7.55 -18.20 -3.55
C MET A 176 -8.73 -18.98 -2.92
N HIS A 177 -8.81 -20.29 -3.15
CA HIS A 177 -9.87 -21.16 -2.61
C HIS A 177 -9.36 -22.14 -1.54
N LEU A 178 -8.06 -22.11 -1.21
CA LEU A 178 -7.53 -22.89 -0.09
C LEU A 178 -7.97 -22.28 1.26
N PRO A 179 -8.10 -23.11 2.31
CA PRO A 179 -8.17 -22.62 3.69
C PRO A 179 -6.97 -21.72 4.01
N GLU A 180 -7.16 -20.65 4.79
CA GLU A 180 -6.15 -19.62 5.05
C GLU A 180 -4.81 -20.21 5.55
N ASP A 181 -4.87 -21.20 6.43
CA ASP A 181 -3.71 -21.90 7.00
C ASP A 181 -2.88 -22.69 5.97
N GLN A 182 -3.47 -23.01 4.82
CA GLN A 182 -2.82 -23.71 3.72
C GLN A 182 -2.32 -22.77 2.61
N VAL A 183 -2.63 -21.48 2.68
CA VAL A 183 -2.19 -20.49 1.70
C VAL A 183 -0.72 -20.13 1.96
N VAL A 184 0.17 -20.84 1.25
CA VAL A 184 1.62 -20.66 1.40
C VAL A 184 2.11 -19.24 1.10
N LEU A 185 1.39 -18.48 0.26
CA LEU A 185 1.75 -17.09 -0.05
C LEU A 185 1.69 -16.19 1.19
N ILE A 186 0.72 -16.38 2.08
CA ILE A 186 0.62 -15.62 3.34
C ILE A 186 1.87 -15.89 4.19
N ARG A 187 2.23 -17.17 4.35
CA ARG A 187 3.39 -17.62 5.13
C ARG A 187 4.70 -17.07 4.58
N LEU A 188 4.87 -17.10 3.26
CA LEU A 188 6.06 -16.58 2.59
C LEU A 188 6.19 -15.05 2.71
N LEU A 189 5.08 -14.32 2.62
CA LEU A 189 5.07 -12.87 2.83
C LEU A 189 5.38 -12.49 4.29
N SER A 190 5.10 -13.37 5.25
CA SER A 190 5.49 -13.20 6.65
C SER A 190 6.92 -13.63 6.96
N SER A 191 7.71 -14.05 5.96
CA SER A 191 9.08 -14.52 6.18
C SER A 191 9.99 -13.39 6.72
N PRO A 192 10.93 -13.70 7.64
CA PRO A 192 11.94 -12.74 8.04
C PRO A 192 12.97 -12.47 6.93
N ASP A 193 13.04 -13.34 5.91
CA ASP A 193 14.05 -13.31 4.83
C ASP A 193 13.53 -12.56 3.58
N PRO A 194 14.09 -11.38 3.23
CA PRO A 194 13.62 -10.56 2.11
C PRO A 194 13.67 -11.25 0.74
N PRO A 195 14.70 -12.04 0.38
CA PRO A 195 14.67 -12.83 -0.85
C PRO A 195 13.53 -13.85 -0.92
N THR A 196 13.04 -14.36 0.21
CA THR A 196 11.85 -15.23 0.27
C THR A 196 10.58 -14.43 0.02
N ILE A 197 10.46 -13.24 0.62
CA ILE A 197 9.36 -12.31 0.33
C ILE A 197 9.33 -11.98 -1.16
N LEU A 198 10.48 -11.61 -1.75
CA LEU A 198 10.62 -11.31 -3.17
C LEU A 198 10.12 -12.48 -4.05
N ALA A 199 10.47 -13.72 -3.72
CA ALA A 199 9.99 -14.88 -4.46
C ALA A 199 8.45 -15.00 -4.43
N ALA A 200 7.81 -14.75 -3.28
CA ALA A 200 6.35 -14.74 -3.17
C ALA A 200 5.70 -13.60 -3.97
N LEU A 201 6.30 -12.40 -3.92
CA LEU A 201 5.85 -11.25 -4.70
C LEU A 201 5.90 -11.53 -6.20
N ILE A 202 6.97 -12.19 -6.69
CA ILE A 202 7.07 -12.59 -8.10
C ILE A 202 5.98 -13.59 -8.49
N ILE A 203 5.62 -14.55 -7.61
CA ILE A 203 4.49 -15.47 -7.87
C ILE A 203 3.19 -14.66 -8.02
N ILE A 204 2.91 -13.76 -7.07
CA ILE A 204 1.70 -12.94 -7.07
C ILE A 204 1.64 -12.08 -8.33
N LEU A 205 2.72 -11.36 -8.65
CA LEU A 205 2.81 -10.51 -9.83
C LEU A 205 2.59 -11.32 -11.11
N SER A 206 3.27 -12.47 -11.26
CA SER A 206 3.12 -13.37 -12.41
C SER A 206 1.67 -13.88 -12.55
N CYS A 207 0.98 -14.10 -11.44
CA CYS A 207 -0.40 -14.53 -11.44
C CYS A 207 -1.37 -13.41 -11.79
N ILE A 208 -1.14 -12.16 -11.39
CA ILE A 208 -2.10 -11.07 -11.65
C ILE A 208 -1.81 -10.31 -12.95
N ASP A 209 -0.61 -10.45 -13.50
CA ASP A 209 -0.19 -9.76 -14.72
C ASP A 209 -1.18 -9.98 -15.88
N GLY A 210 -1.44 -8.90 -16.61
CA GLY A 210 -2.39 -8.86 -17.73
C GLY A 210 -3.84 -9.24 -17.41
N SER A 211 -4.26 -9.42 -16.14
CA SER A 211 -5.60 -9.95 -15.82
C SER A 211 -6.34 -9.17 -14.74
N ARG A 212 -7.24 -8.29 -15.18
CA ARG A 212 -8.17 -7.56 -14.30
C ARG A 212 -9.03 -8.50 -13.44
N THR A 213 -9.41 -9.68 -13.95
CA THR A 213 -10.20 -10.66 -13.19
C THR A 213 -9.42 -11.20 -12.00
N ARG A 214 -8.12 -11.51 -12.17
CA ARG A 214 -7.28 -12.02 -11.07
C ARG A 214 -6.97 -10.94 -10.05
N ILE A 215 -6.80 -9.68 -10.47
CA ILE A 215 -6.69 -8.52 -9.57
C ILE A 215 -8.01 -8.28 -8.80
N LYS A 216 -9.17 -8.48 -9.43
CA LYS A 216 -10.47 -8.46 -8.73
C LYS A 216 -10.55 -9.54 -7.65
N ILE A 217 -10.07 -10.75 -7.92
CA ILE A 217 -10.03 -11.84 -6.93
C ILE A 217 -9.12 -11.45 -5.76
N LEU A 218 -7.94 -10.89 -6.03
CA LEU A 218 -7.00 -10.38 -5.01
C LEU A 218 -7.67 -9.34 -4.09
N THR A 219 -8.43 -8.41 -4.65
CA THR A 219 -9.00 -7.30 -3.87
C THR A 219 -10.37 -7.57 -3.25
N ARG A 220 -10.99 -8.74 -3.51
CA ARG A 220 -12.38 -9.02 -3.10
C ARG A 220 -12.59 -10.31 -2.32
N THR A 221 -11.73 -11.30 -2.46
CA THR A 221 -11.85 -12.55 -1.70
C THR A 221 -11.24 -12.40 -0.30
N VAL A 222 -11.66 -13.23 0.65
CA VAL A 222 -11.12 -13.19 2.03
C VAL A 222 -9.61 -13.44 2.01
N VAL A 223 -9.17 -14.50 1.33
CA VAL A 223 -7.75 -14.83 1.16
C VAL A 223 -7.00 -13.72 0.41
N GLY A 224 -7.59 -13.16 -0.65
CA GLY A 224 -6.98 -12.08 -1.40
C GLY A 224 -6.75 -10.82 -0.55
N VAL A 225 -7.76 -10.39 0.22
CA VAL A 225 -7.63 -9.24 1.12
C VAL A 225 -6.58 -9.52 2.20
N ARG A 226 -6.51 -10.75 2.72
CA ARG A 226 -5.47 -11.16 3.67
C ARG A 226 -4.07 -11.07 3.06
N LEU A 227 -3.90 -11.44 1.79
CA LEU A 227 -2.64 -11.19 1.08
C LEU A 227 -2.35 -9.70 0.94
N CYS A 228 -3.35 -8.86 0.61
CA CYS A 228 -3.15 -7.41 0.55
C CYS A 228 -2.72 -6.81 1.89
N VAL A 229 -3.23 -7.31 3.01
CA VAL A 229 -2.78 -6.93 4.36
C VAL A 229 -1.29 -7.25 4.52
N CYS A 230 -0.88 -8.50 4.25
CA CYS A 230 0.54 -8.88 4.32
C CYS A 230 1.43 -8.08 3.35
N LEU A 231 0.92 -7.74 2.17
CA LEU A 231 1.64 -6.90 1.20
C LEU A 231 1.85 -5.48 1.76
N LEU A 232 0.83 -4.88 2.36
CA LEU A 232 0.91 -3.55 2.97
C LEU A 232 1.87 -3.54 4.16
N ASP A 233 1.85 -4.58 5.01
CA ASP A 233 2.83 -4.74 6.09
C ASP A 233 4.26 -4.79 5.56
N ASN A 234 4.48 -5.51 4.46
CA ASN A 234 5.79 -5.56 3.80
C ASN A 234 6.18 -4.20 3.20
N MET A 235 5.23 -3.42 2.65
CA MET A 235 5.55 -2.08 2.18
C MET A 235 6.05 -1.17 3.30
N VAL A 236 5.44 -1.25 4.49
CA VAL A 236 5.89 -0.50 5.68
C VAL A 236 7.21 -1.06 6.23
N LYS A 237 7.48 -2.35 6.10
CA LYS A 237 8.74 -2.95 6.54
C LYS A 237 9.92 -2.60 5.64
N LEU A 238 9.69 -2.46 4.33
CA LEU A 238 10.75 -2.42 3.32
C LEU A 238 11.04 -1.01 2.75
N TYR A 239 10.27 0.03 3.12
CA TYR A 239 10.37 1.35 2.45
C TYR A 239 11.71 2.08 2.68
N ASP A 240 12.37 1.87 3.82
CA ASP A 240 13.66 2.50 4.16
C ASP A 240 14.86 1.61 3.81
N ALA A 241 14.67 0.61 2.95
CA ALA A 241 15.75 -0.27 2.54
C ALA A 241 16.78 0.44 1.65
N ASP A 242 18.06 0.08 1.81
CA ASP A 242 19.12 0.52 0.90
C ASP A 242 18.83 0.08 -0.54
N GLU A 243 18.95 0.98 -1.52
CA GLU A 243 18.56 0.74 -2.93
C GLU A 243 19.21 -0.50 -3.57
N SER A 244 20.40 -0.90 -3.09
CA SER A 244 21.11 -2.07 -3.60
C SER A 244 20.70 -3.41 -2.97
N ALA A 245 19.88 -3.36 -1.91
CA ALA A 245 19.50 -4.51 -1.10
C ALA A 245 18.39 -5.36 -1.73
N ALA A 246 18.21 -6.59 -1.23
CA ALA A 246 17.13 -7.47 -1.69
C ALA A 246 15.75 -6.94 -1.26
N GLU A 247 15.73 -6.20 -0.16
CA GLU A 247 14.62 -5.49 0.44
C GLU A 247 14.06 -4.42 -0.50
N ALA A 248 14.92 -3.60 -1.11
CA ALA A 248 14.52 -2.59 -2.09
C ALA A 248 13.86 -3.25 -3.32
N LYS A 249 14.43 -4.34 -3.84
CA LYS A 249 13.81 -5.10 -4.94
C LYS A 249 12.45 -5.68 -4.56
N ALA A 250 12.30 -6.15 -3.32
CA ALA A 250 11.01 -6.62 -2.83
C ALA A 250 10.00 -5.47 -2.70
N PHE A 251 10.43 -4.30 -2.22
CA PHE A 251 9.62 -3.09 -2.21
C PHE A 251 9.14 -2.72 -3.62
N ASP A 252 10.04 -2.69 -4.62
CA ASP A 252 9.70 -2.35 -6.00
C ASP A 252 8.64 -3.30 -6.60
N VAL A 253 8.81 -4.60 -6.41
CA VAL A 253 7.82 -5.60 -6.90
C VAL A 253 6.50 -5.48 -6.14
N GLY A 254 6.53 -5.19 -4.83
CA GLY A 254 5.35 -4.91 -4.04
C GLY A 254 4.59 -3.68 -4.52
N TYR A 255 5.31 -2.59 -4.79
CA TYR A 255 4.76 -1.37 -5.36
C TYR A 255 4.17 -1.59 -6.76
N GLU A 256 4.82 -2.41 -7.60
CA GLU A 256 4.29 -2.80 -8.91
C GLU A 256 2.95 -3.56 -8.79
N ILE A 257 2.81 -4.47 -7.82
CA ILE A 257 1.53 -5.16 -7.54
C ILE A 257 0.42 -4.15 -7.22
N PHE A 258 0.68 -3.16 -6.36
CA PHE A 258 -0.29 -2.12 -6.05
C PHE A 258 -0.55 -1.20 -7.25
N SER A 259 0.45 -0.90 -8.07
CA SER A 259 0.30 -0.17 -9.32
C SER A 259 -0.66 -0.86 -10.29
N ARG A 260 -0.65 -2.20 -10.35
CA ARG A 260 -1.66 -2.97 -11.11
C ARG A 260 -3.07 -2.88 -10.51
N ILE A 261 -3.20 -2.83 -9.19
CA ILE A 261 -4.49 -2.62 -8.51
C ILE A 261 -5.06 -1.22 -8.82
N MET A 262 -4.18 -0.21 -8.82
CA MET A 262 -4.51 1.18 -9.13
C MET A 262 -4.93 1.33 -10.59
N ALA A 263 -4.13 0.84 -11.53
CA ALA A 263 -4.46 0.82 -12.97
C ALA A 263 -5.76 0.06 -13.28
N ALA A 264 -6.19 -0.89 -12.44
CA ALA A 264 -7.42 -1.64 -12.61
C ALA A 264 -8.69 -0.93 -12.07
N ASP A 265 -8.53 0.25 -11.43
CA ASP A 265 -9.57 1.02 -10.73
C ASP A 265 -10.29 0.17 -9.67
N LEU A 266 -9.48 -0.48 -8.82
CA LEU A 266 -9.90 -1.38 -7.73
C LEU A 266 -9.52 -0.90 -6.33
N VAL A 267 -8.81 0.23 -6.20
CA VAL A 267 -8.46 0.85 -4.91
C VAL A 267 -9.68 1.02 -4.00
N PRO A 268 -10.84 1.57 -4.46
CA PRO A 268 -12.00 1.74 -3.57
C PRO A 268 -12.56 0.41 -3.03
N SER A 269 -12.48 -0.65 -3.84
CA SER A 269 -12.92 -1.98 -3.44
C SER A 269 -12.00 -2.58 -2.38
N LEU A 270 -10.69 -2.36 -2.49
CA LEU A 270 -9.73 -2.82 -1.49
C LEU A 270 -9.82 -1.97 -0.21
N PHE A 271 -9.83 -0.65 -0.34
CA PHE A 271 -9.85 0.29 0.77
C PHE A 271 -11.04 0.07 1.71
N SER A 272 -12.24 -0.20 1.17
CA SER A 272 -13.42 -0.52 1.96
C SER A 272 -13.33 -1.85 2.71
N ARG A 273 -12.54 -2.81 2.21
CA ARG A 273 -12.32 -4.12 2.84
C ARG A 273 -11.19 -4.12 3.87
N LEU A 274 -10.36 -3.09 3.88
CA LEU A 274 -9.33 -2.85 4.89
C LEU A 274 -9.86 -2.07 6.11
N ALA A 275 -11.14 -1.67 6.09
CA ALA A 275 -11.79 -1.01 7.21
C ALA A 275 -12.05 -2.03 8.34
N MET A 276 -11.88 -1.60 9.59
CA MET A 276 -12.25 -2.36 10.78
C MET A 276 -13.33 -1.62 11.58
N THR A 277 -14.14 -2.37 12.32
CA THR A 277 -15.08 -1.78 13.27
C THR A 277 -14.32 -1.01 14.33
N ASP A 278 -14.85 0.13 14.77
CA ASP A 278 -14.27 1.00 15.80
C ASP A 278 -12.98 1.76 15.41
N GLU A 279 -12.44 1.56 14.20
CA GLU A 279 -11.36 2.37 13.65
C GLU A 279 -11.85 3.30 12.53
N ILE A 280 -11.69 4.61 12.71
CA ILE A 280 -12.02 5.60 11.67
C ILE A 280 -11.14 5.47 10.42
N ILE A 281 -9.88 5.06 10.61
CA ILE A 281 -8.91 4.77 9.56
C ILE A 281 -7.92 3.74 10.10
N THR A 282 -7.73 2.64 9.38
CA THR A 282 -6.78 1.58 9.77
C THR A 282 -5.37 1.90 9.25
N PRO A 283 -4.30 1.38 9.88
CA PRO A 283 -2.93 1.55 9.38
C PRO A 283 -2.77 1.11 7.92
N HIS A 284 -3.43 0.00 7.54
CA HIS A 284 -3.45 -0.53 6.18
C HIS A 284 -4.11 0.43 5.18
N GLN A 285 -5.20 1.10 5.58
CA GLN A 285 -5.82 2.13 4.75
C GLN A 285 -4.90 3.34 4.56
N THR A 286 -4.20 3.77 5.61
CA THR A 286 -3.21 4.86 5.53
C THR A 286 -2.03 4.49 4.63
N THR A 287 -1.46 3.30 4.76
CA THR A 287 -0.39 2.80 3.87
C THR A 287 -0.88 2.73 2.43
N LEU A 288 -2.09 2.25 2.19
CA LEU A 288 -2.67 2.23 0.84
C LEU A 288 -2.82 3.64 0.27
N LEU A 289 -3.22 4.63 1.06
CA LEU A 289 -3.28 6.03 0.63
C LEU A 289 -1.90 6.59 0.28
N LYS A 290 -0.84 6.25 1.01
CA LYS A 290 0.55 6.63 0.67
C LYS A 290 0.97 6.08 -0.69
N LEU A 291 0.64 4.81 -0.97
CA LEU A 291 0.93 4.19 -2.26
C LEU A 291 0.11 4.82 -3.39
N VAL A 292 -1.14 5.18 -3.13
CA VAL A 292 -2.00 5.89 -4.09
C VAL A 292 -1.44 7.27 -4.40
N ASP A 293 -1.06 8.05 -3.39
CA ASP A 293 -0.47 9.37 -3.60
C ASP A 293 0.82 9.28 -4.43
N SER A 294 1.72 8.35 -4.08
CA SER A 294 2.95 8.09 -4.86
C SER A 294 2.67 7.74 -6.32
N TYR A 295 1.66 6.89 -6.59
CA TYR A 295 1.27 6.51 -7.95
C TYR A 295 0.64 7.65 -8.73
N LEU A 296 -0.19 8.47 -8.09
CA LEU A 296 -0.78 9.64 -8.72
C LEU A 296 0.30 10.66 -9.11
N GLN A 297 1.32 10.85 -8.27
CA GLN A 297 2.44 11.76 -8.57
C GLN A 297 3.33 11.23 -9.69
N SER A 298 3.61 9.91 -9.73
CA SER A 298 4.46 9.33 -10.78
C SER A 298 3.79 9.36 -12.16
N THR A 299 2.46 9.19 -12.21
CA THR A 299 1.67 9.24 -13.45
C THR A 299 1.53 10.66 -14.00
N GLN A 300 1.59 11.71 -13.18
CA GLN A 300 1.63 13.09 -13.70
C GLN A 300 2.89 13.39 -14.54
N LEU A 301 3.99 12.68 -14.28
CA LEU A 301 5.26 12.86 -14.99
C LEU A 301 5.35 12.06 -16.30
N SER A 302 4.43 11.13 -16.55
CA SER A 302 4.43 10.24 -17.73
C SER A 302 3.06 10.27 -18.41
N PRO A 303 2.94 10.66 -19.70
CA PRO A 303 1.65 10.68 -20.39
C PRO A 303 1.01 9.28 -20.34
N VAL A 304 -0.18 9.21 -19.73
CA VAL A 304 -0.89 7.99 -19.36
C VAL A 304 -0.97 7.00 -20.54
N PRO A 305 -0.51 5.73 -20.39
CA PRO A 305 -1.00 4.66 -21.23
C PRO A 305 -2.46 4.47 -20.87
N THR A 306 -3.34 4.86 -21.77
CA THR A 306 -4.77 4.54 -21.69
C THR A 306 -4.90 3.06 -21.31
N THR A 307 -5.64 2.77 -20.24
CA THR A 307 -6.01 1.38 -19.96
C THR A 307 -6.63 0.80 -21.23
N PRO A 308 -6.42 -0.48 -21.58
CA PRO A 308 -7.04 -1.11 -22.76
C PRO A 308 -8.58 -1.09 -22.72
N GLN A 309 -9.19 -0.58 -21.65
CA GLN A 309 -10.64 -0.40 -21.47
C GLN A 309 -11.10 1.07 -21.37
N GLY A 310 -10.22 2.06 -21.57
CA GLY A 310 -10.60 3.47 -21.71
C GLY A 310 -11.43 4.05 -20.55
N THR A 311 -11.32 3.49 -19.34
CA THR A 311 -12.01 4.03 -18.16
C THR A 311 -11.07 5.04 -17.48
N PRO A 312 -11.52 6.27 -17.21
CA PRO A 312 -10.71 7.22 -16.46
C PRO A 312 -10.32 6.60 -15.12
N LEU A 313 -9.02 6.56 -14.82
CA LEU A 313 -8.42 6.03 -13.58
C LEU A 313 -9.16 6.53 -12.32
N TYR A 314 -9.82 7.69 -12.43
CA TYR A 314 -10.42 8.43 -11.33
C TYR A 314 -11.90 8.15 -11.09
N THR A 315 -12.56 7.37 -11.95
CA THR A 315 -14.03 7.22 -11.92
C THR A 315 -14.54 6.75 -10.56
N LYS A 316 -13.92 5.74 -9.95
CA LYS A 316 -14.29 5.28 -8.60
C LYS A 316 -13.40 5.87 -7.51
N LEU A 317 -12.21 6.38 -7.87
CA LEU A 317 -11.31 7.00 -6.93
C LEU A 317 -11.86 8.32 -6.38
N ARG A 318 -12.41 9.22 -7.23
CA ARG A 318 -12.93 10.52 -6.76
C ARG A 318 -14.06 10.38 -5.73
N PRO A 319 -15.09 9.53 -5.93
CA PRO A 319 -16.12 9.32 -4.91
C PRO A 319 -15.57 8.74 -3.61
N MET A 320 -14.59 7.83 -3.69
CA MET A 320 -13.94 7.27 -2.52
C MET A 320 -13.16 8.34 -1.75
N LEU A 321 -12.35 9.15 -2.43
CA LEU A 321 -11.59 10.24 -1.80
C LEU A 321 -12.51 11.28 -1.15
N ALA A 322 -13.58 11.69 -1.84
CA ALA A 322 -14.57 12.61 -1.29
C ALA A 322 -15.25 12.05 -0.02
N LYS A 323 -15.72 10.79 -0.07
CA LYS A 323 -16.33 10.12 1.09
C LYS A 323 -15.36 10.01 2.27
N THR A 324 -14.12 9.61 2.00
CA THR A 324 -13.08 9.50 3.02
C THR A 324 -12.76 10.87 3.62
N PHE A 325 -12.63 11.91 2.79
CA PHE A 325 -12.44 13.28 3.26
C PHE A 325 -13.56 13.73 4.20
N PHE A 326 -14.82 13.55 3.82
CA PHE A 326 -15.96 13.92 4.67
C PHE A 326 -15.95 13.18 6.01
N SER A 327 -15.70 11.87 5.99
CA SER A 327 -15.65 11.05 7.21
C SER A 327 -14.55 11.51 8.16
N LEU A 328 -13.33 11.70 7.63
CA LEU A 328 -12.18 12.11 8.43
C LEU A 328 -12.30 13.56 8.90
N SER A 329 -12.83 14.45 8.06
CA SER A 329 -13.03 15.86 8.41
C SER A 329 -14.09 15.99 9.51
N ALA A 330 -15.24 15.32 9.39
CA ALA A 330 -16.27 15.33 10.42
C ALA A 330 -15.76 14.80 11.77
N TYR A 331 -14.98 13.70 11.74
CA TYR A 331 -14.32 13.18 12.94
C TYR A 331 -13.38 14.21 13.57
N ALA A 332 -12.48 14.80 12.77
CA ALA A 332 -11.51 15.77 13.24
C ALA A 332 -12.19 17.03 13.81
N GLN A 333 -13.22 17.56 13.12
CA GLN A 333 -13.99 18.71 13.58
C GLN A 333 -14.62 18.45 14.94
N LYS A 334 -15.31 17.30 15.10
CA LYS A 334 -15.94 16.91 16.38
C LYS A 334 -14.90 16.76 17.51
N SER A 335 -13.79 16.08 17.22
CA SER A 335 -12.71 15.85 18.16
C SER A 335 -12.06 17.15 18.64
N ILE A 336 -11.82 18.08 17.72
CA ILE A 336 -11.27 19.41 18.01
C ILE A 336 -12.28 20.26 18.80
N GLN A 337 -13.56 20.27 18.41
CA GLN A 337 -14.61 21.01 19.11
C GLN A 337 -14.75 20.55 20.57
N ASN A 338 -14.75 19.24 20.80
CA ASN A 338 -14.76 18.65 22.13
C ASN A 338 -13.53 19.09 22.95
N SER A 339 -12.35 19.11 22.32
CA SER A 339 -11.11 19.55 22.97
C SER A 339 -11.08 21.05 23.29
N LEU A 340 -11.78 21.86 22.51
CA LEU A 340 -11.93 23.31 22.71
C LEU A 340 -13.10 23.68 23.65
N GLY A 341 -13.91 22.72 24.07
CA GLY A 341 -15.12 22.97 24.87
C GLY A 341 -16.21 23.73 24.12
N LEU A 342 -16.23 23.66 22.79
CA LEU A 342 -17.24 24.32 21.96
C LEU A 342 -18.55 23.48 21.97
N PRO A 343 -19.72 24.09 22.13
CA PRO A 343 -20.99 23.36 22.09
C PRO A 343 -21.20 22.73 20.70
N THR A 344 -21.49 21.44 20.66
CA THR A 344 -21.91 20.77 19.42
C THR A 344 -23.36 21.14 19.12
N ALA A 345 -23.69 21.44 17.86
CA ALA A 345 -24.99 21.96 17.44
C ALA A 345 -26.19 21.00 17.63
N SER A 346 -26.02 19.88 18.36
CA SER A 346 -27.05 18.85 18.56
C SER A 346 -27.44 18.59 20.02
N SER A 347 -27.02 19.40 20.99
CA SER A 347 -27.44 19.22 22.40
C SER A 347 -28.63 20.12 22.80
N ASP A 348 -29.78 19.92 22.14
CA ASP A 348 -31.09 20.49 22.56
C ASP A 348 -31.77 19.61 23.63
N THR A 349 -31.02 19.18 24.65
CA THR A 349 -31.60 18.57 25.85
C THR A 349 -31.15 19.33 27.08
N ALA A 350 -32.05 20.20 27.56
CA ALA A 350 -31.96 20.81 28.87
C ALA A 350 -31.93 19.71 29.94
N GLY A 351 -30.76 19.48 30.56
CA GLY A 351 -30.66 18.64 31.75
C GLY A 351 -29.52 17.61 31.83
N ALA A 352 -28.46 17.68 31.00
CA ALA A 352 -27.31 16.80 31.17
C ALA A 352 -26.21 17.45 32.03
N ALA A 353 -25.86 16.78 33.13
CA ALA A 353 -24.77 17.11 34.03
C ALA A 353 -23.45 17.34 33.27
N PHE A 354 -22.60 18.21 33.81
CA PHE A 354 -21.20 18.37 33.40
C PHE A 354 -20.52 17.00 33.28
N GLU A 355 -20.35 16.49 32.05
CA GLU A 355 -19.42 15.40 31.81
C GLU A 355 -17.99 15.91 32.05
N PRO A 356 -17.14 15.15 32.77
CA PRO A 356 -15.80 15.61 33.11
C PRO A 356 -14.91 15.69 31.87
N LEU A 357 -14.09 16.74 31.88
CA LEU A 357 -13.04 17.18 30.96
C LEU A 357 -12.24 16.09 30.19
N SER A 358 -12.08 16.36 28.90
CA SER A 358 -10.85 16.26 28.09
C SER A 358 -10.05 14.94 28.16
N SER A 359 -10.49 13.92 27.43
CA SER A 359 -9.55 12.92 26.90
C SER A 359 -9.02 13.42 25.56
N LEU A 360 -7.71 13.64 25.46
CA LEU A 360 -7.05 13.91 24.18
C LEU A 360 -7.34 12.73 23.24
N ASP A 361 -7.99 13.00 22.12
CA ASP A 361 -8.32 11.96 21.14
C ASP A 361 -7.04 11.41 20.51
N VAL A 362 -6.64 10.21 20.95
CA VAL A 362 -5.41 9.54 20.52
C VAL A 362 -5.43 9.20 19.02
N MET A 363 -6.61 9.14 18.39
CA MET A 363 -6.74 8.87 16.96
C MET A 363 -6.65 10.13 16.11
N LEU A 364 -6.81 11.32 16.69
CA LEU A 364 -6.80 12.58 15.94
C LEU A 364 -5.51 12.81 15.14
N PRO A 365 -4.29 12.54 15.65
CA PRO A 365 -3.07 12.64 14.84
C PRO A 365 -3.06 11.70 13.62
N LYS A 366 -3.57 10.46 13.78
CA LYS A 366 -3.67 9.49 12.67
C LYS A 366 -4.69 9.94 11.61
N VAL A 367 -5.80 10.53 12.06
CA VAL A 367 -6.81 11.14 11.19
C VAL A 367 -6.22 12.33 10.44
N GLY A 368 -5.39 13.15 11.11
CA GLY A 368 -4.65 14.25 10.49
C GLY A 368 -3.73 13.78 9.36
N GLU A 369 -2.93 12.75 9.59
CA GLU A 369 -2.07 12.14 8.56
C GLU A 369 -2.89 11.62 7.37
N ALA A 370 -3.99 10.90 7.64
CA ALA A 370 -4.88 10.40 6.59
C ALA A 370 -5.57 11.55 5.82
N LEU A 371 -5.95 12.64 6.49
CA LEU A 371 -6.49 13.85 5.85
C LEU A 371 -5.47 14.50 4.92
N VAL A 372 -4.20 14.58 5.32
CA VAL A 372 -3.12 15.07 4.45
C VAL A 372 -3.05 14.24 3.17
N LEU A 373 -2.97 12.91 3.29
CA LEU A 373 -2.87 12.02 2.13
C LEU A 373 -4.10 12.10 1.21
N VAL A 374 -5.31 12.10 1.77
CA VAL A 374 -6.55 12.25 0.99
C VAL A 374 -6.57 13.61 0.29
N THR A 375 -6.18 14.67 0.99
CA THR A 375 -6.12 16.04 0.43
C THR A 375 -5.12 16.11 -0.72
N GLN A 376 -3.93 15.52 -0.57
CA GLN A 376 -2.91 15.44 -1.62
C GLN A 376 -3.41 14.66 -2.83
N CYS A 377 -4.06 13.51 -2.63
CA CYS A 377 -4.70 12.76 -3.71
C CYS A 377 -5.78 13.59 -4.43
N ILE A 378 -6.63 14.31 -3.71
CA ILE A 378 -7.64 15.19 -4.30
C ILE A 378 -6.97 16.32 -5.11
N VAL A 379 -5.91 16.94 -4.58
CA VAL A 379 -5.14 17.98 -5.28
C VAL A 379 -4.58 17.44 -6.59
N THR A 380 -3.88 16.31 -6.56
CA THR A 380 -3.26 15.69 -7.73
C THR A 380 -4.29 15.32 -8.79
N THR A 381 -5.44 14.79 -8.38
CA THR A 381 -6.56 14.45 -9.29
C THR A 381 -7.32 15.67 -9.81
N ALA A 382 -7.41 16.75 -9.04
CA ALA A 382 -8.08 18.00 -9.45
C ALA A 382 -7.22 18.83 -10.42
N LEU A 383 -5.90 18.76 -10.31
CA LEU A 383 -4.94 19.45 -11.17
C LEU A 383 -4.71 18.77 -12.52
N GLU A 384 -5.10 17.51 -12.67
CA GLU A 384 -4.92 16.80 -13.93
C GLU A 384 -5.64 17.55 -15.07
N SER A 385 -4.85 17.95 -16.08
CA SER A 385 -5.25 18.85 -17.15
C SER A 385 -6.53 18.39 -17.83
N SER A 386 -7.54 19.26 -17.84
CA SER A 386 -8.75 19.06 -18.66
C SER A 386 -8.45 19.09 -20.17
N ASP A 387 -7.21 19.43 -20.57
CA ASP A 387 -6.83 19.71 -21.95
C ASP A 387 -6.80 18.49 -22.89
N GLN A 388 -6.53 17.27 -22.39
CA GLN A 388 -6.62 16.04 -23.22
C GLN A 388 -8.02 15.40 -23.21
N CYS A 389 -8.82 15.61 -22.17
CA CYS A 389 -10.13 14.98 -22.04
C CYS A 389 -11.23 15.76 -22.79
N MET A 390 -11.14 17.09 -22.83
CA MET A 390 -12.14 17.94 -23.52
C MET A 390 -12.24 17.70 -25.03
N GLN A 391 -11.22 17.11 -25.67
CA GLN A 391 -11.24 16.89 -27.12
C GLN A 391 -11.93 15.59 -27.56
N LEU A 392 -12.18 14.61 -26.67
CA LEU A 392 -12.62 13.28 -27.10
C LEU A 392 -13.97 12.80 -26.57
N LYS A 393 -14.52 13.35 -25.47
CA LYS A 393 -15.88 13.00 -25.02
C LYS A 393 -16.54 14.17 -24.27
N GLY A 394 -17.47 14.87 -24.93
CA GLY A 394 -18.19 16.03 -24.38
C GLY A 394 -19.19 15.76 -23.24
N LEU A 395 -18.93 14.81 -22.34
CA LEU A 395 -19.86 14.38 -21.29
C LEU A 395 -19.23 14.10 -19.90
N GLU A 396 -17.91 14.14 -19.73
CA GLU A 396 -17.30 13.90 -18.41
C GLU A 396 -17.05 15.21 -17.65
N GLN A 397 -17.65 15.32 -16.47
CA GLN A 397 -17.40 16.40 -15.51
C GLN A 397 -15.92 16.41 -15.10
N SER A 398 -15.30 17.60 -15.07
CA SER A 398 -13.91 17.75 -14.63
C SER A 398 -13.75 17.26 -13.19
N SER A 399 -12.55 16.78 -12.81
CA SER A 399 -12.26 16.37 -11.43
C SER A 399 -12.56 17.52 -10.45
N GLN A 400 -12.18 18.74 -10.81
CA GLN A 400 -12.41 19.95 -10.02
C GLN A 400 -13.91 20.18 -9.79
N ASP A 401 -14.73 20.10 -10.85
CA ASP A 401 -16.18 20.27 -10.75
C ASP A 401 -16.83 19.16 -9.91
N PHE A 402 -16.38 17.91 -10.06
CA PHE A 402 -16.88 16.79 -9.24
C PHE A 402 -16.68 17.06 -7.74
N PHE A 403 -15.48 17.48 -7.32
CA PHE A 403 -15.21 17.76 -5.91
C PHE A 403 -15.94 19.01 -5.41
N ASN A 404 -16.14 20.02 -6.27
CA ASN A 404 -16.95 21.20 -5.96
C ASN A 404 -18.43 20.84 -5.72
N ASP A 405 -18.96 19.84 -6.42
CA ASP A 405 -20.34 19.38 -6.33
C ASP A 405 -20.56 18.25 -5.32
N ALA A 406 -19.50 17.59 -4.86
CA ALA A 406 -19.59 16.54 -3.85
C ALA A 406 -20.24 17.05 -2.55
N ARG A 407 -21.17 16.27 -1.99
CA ARG A 407 -21.89 16.56 -0.75
C ARG A 407 -21.96 15.33 0.16
N SER A 408 -22.00 15.57 1.46
CA SER A 408 -22.32 14.58 2.50
C SER A 408 -23.16 15.27 3.58
N ALA A 409 -24.37 14.76 3.86
CA ALA A 409 -25.32 15.39 4.80
C ALA A 409 -25.52 16.89 4.53
N ASP A 410 -25.76 17.25 3.27
CA ASP A 410 -25.93 18.62 2.75
C ASP A 410 -24.72 19.58 2.88
N GLN A 411 -23.62 19.12 3.49
CA GLN A 411 -22.36 19.86 3.53
C GLN A 411 -21.46 19.49 2.34
N GLY A 412 -20.89 20.50 1.68
CA GLY A 412 -19.90 20.30 0.61
C GLY A 412 -18.47 20.24 1.11
N ILE A 413 -17.56 19.78 0.25
CA ILE A 413 -16.13 19.71 0.56
C ILE A 413 -15.59 21.08 0.93
N LEU A 414 -16.05 22.14 0.26
CA LEU A 414 -15.62 23.52 0.50
C LEU A 414 -15.98 24.01 1.89
N GLU A 415 -17.23 23.81 2.30
CA GLU A 415 -17.72 24.20 3.62
C GLU A 415 -17.02 23.38 4.72
N SER A 416 -16.77 22.09 4.48
CA SER A 416 -16.00 21.21 5.37
C SER A 416 -14.53 21.63 5.48
N LEU A 417 -13.90 22.07 4.38
CA LEU A 417 -12.53 22.60 4.36
C LEU A 417 -12.41 23.86 5.19
N VAL A 418 -13.32 24.81 4.98
CA VAL A 418 -13.33 26.10 5.68
C VAL A 418 -13.53 25.89 7.18
N GLU A 419 -14.46 25.03 7.58
CA GLU A 419 -14.70 24.75 9.00
C GLU A 419 -13.53 24.03 9.65
N LEU A 420 -12.95 23.01 8.99
CA LEU A 420 -11.79 22.32 9.52
C LEU A 420 -10.58 23.27 9.66
N LEU A 421 -10.32 24.13 8.68
CA LEU A 421 -9.26 25.14 8.76
C LEU A 421 -9.49 26.12 9.92
N ARG A 422 -10.73 26.58 10.13
CA ARG A 422 -11.12 27.45 11.24
C ARG A 422 -10.83 26.80 12.59
N LEU A 423 -11.28 25.57 12.77
CA LEU A 423 -11.07 24.81 14.01
C LEU A 423 -9.59 24.51 14.26
N LEU A 424 -8.84 24.12 13.22
CA LEU A 424 -7.40 23.89 13.33
C LEU A 424 -6.62 25.15 13.70
N ASP A 425 -7.05 26.34 13.23
CA ASP A 425 -6.40 27.60 13.61
C ASP A 425 -6.64 27.97 15.08
N MET A 426 -7.80 27.62 15.63
CA MET A 426 -8.08 27.77 17.06
C MET A 426 -7.33 26.73 17.91
N PHE A 427 -7.30 25.48 17.46
CA PHE A 427 -6.79 24.33 18.19
C PHE A 427 -5.27 24.25 18.26
N LEU A 428 -4.58 24.58 17.17
CA LEU A 428 -3.12 24.48 17.09
C LEU A 428 -2.48 25.84 17.33
N PRO A 429 -1.72 26.04 18.44
CA PRO A 429 -0.98 27.27 18.67
C PRO A 429 0.05 27.47 17.55
N ARG A 430 0.18 28.70 17.07
CA ARG A 430 1.12 29.06 16.00
C ARG A 430 2.54 29.03 16.55
N ILE A 431 3.53 28.62 15.74
CA ILE A 431 4.94 28.65 16.14
C ILE A 431 5.67 29.68 15.28
N ASN A 432 6.20 30.72 15.94
CA ASN A 432 7.04 31.75 15.33
C ASN A 432 8.41 31.75 16.00
N PHE A 433 9.48 31.50 15.24
CA PHE A 433 10.87 31.51 15.75
C PHE A 433 11.05 30.59 16.96
N GLY A 434 10.51 29.37 16.88
CA GLY A 434 10.56 28.37 17.96
C GLY A 434 9.73 28.68 19.20
N LYS A 435 8.91 29.74 19.20
CA LYS A 435 8.04 30.09 20.34
C LYS A 435 6.56 29.97 19.96
N PRO A 436 5.74 29.28 20.79
CA PRO A 436 4.30 29.26 20.59
C PRO A 436 3.72 30.66 20.81
N VAL A 437 2.99 31.18 19.83
CA VAL A 437 2.20 32.40 19.94
C VAL A 437 0.91 32.07 20.69
N PRO A 438 0.54 32.82 21.75
CA PRO A 438 -0.70 32.57 22.49
C PRO A 438 -1.91 32.62 21.55
N SER A 439 -2.68 31.53 21.50
CA SER A 439 -3.97 31.51 20.82
C SER A 439 -4.99 32.31 21.64
N VAL A 440 -5.98 32.92 20.98
CA VAL A 440 -7.02 33.77 21.63
C VAL A 440 -7.87 32.96 22.62
N VAL A 441 -7.90 31.63 22.47
CA VAL A 441 -8.52 30.68 23.39
C VAL A 441 -7.44 29.68 23.82
N PRO A 442 -6.98 29.70 25.09
CA PRO A 442 -6.08 28.67 25.56
C PRO A 442 -6.83 27.32 25.62
N PRO A 443 -6.27 26.23 25.09
CA PRO A 443 -6.84 24.90 25.30
C PRO A 443 -6.85 24.61 26.80
N GLN A 444 -8.03 24.49 27.40
CA GLN A 444 -8.18 24.12 28.80
C GLN A 444 -7.80 22.64 28.95
N GLY A 445 -6.56 22.38 29.39
CA GLY A 445 -6.03 21.03 29.62
C GLY A 445 -4.61 20.77 29.12
N GLY A 446 -3.97 21.73 28.42
CA GLY A 446 -2.59 21.60 27.96
C GLY A 446 -1.55 21.86 29.07
N GLY A 447 -1.41 20.94 30.02
CA GLY A 447 -0.26 20.91 30.92
C GLY A 447 1.04 20.78 30.11
N GLY A 448 1.98 21.69 30.35
CA GLY A 448 3.24 21.77 29.62
C GLY A 448 4.12 20.52 29.72
N GLY A 449 4.86 20.27 28.63
CA GLY A 449 5.94 19.29 28.57
C GLY A 449 5.47 17.87 28.26
N GLY A 450 5.59 17.44 27.00
CA GLY A 450 5.40 16.03 26.65
C GLY A 450 5.23 15.75 25.17
N ASP A 451 6.34 15.29 24.57
CA ASP A 451 6.45 14.35 23.44
C ASP A 451 6.27 14.87 22.00
N ASP A 452 7.36 14.84 21.24
CA ASP A 452 7.44 15.12 19.80
C ASP A 452 6.49 14.24 18.96
N SER A 453 6.02 13.11 19.49
CA SER A 453 5.19 12.13 18.81
C SER A 453 3.79 12.66 18.44
N ALA A 454 3.13 13.43 19.33
CA ALA A 454 1.81 14.02 19.08
C ALA A 454 1.85 15.18 18.05
N SER A 455 3.04 15.74 17.81
CA SER A 455 3.23 16.89 16.92
C SER A 455 3.18 16.51 15.43
N THR A 456 3.55 15.27 15.09
CA THR A 456 3.77 14.82 13.70
C THR A 456 2.50 14.70 12.86
N GLY A 457 1.38 14.26 13.45
CA GLY A 457 0.13 13.97 12.72
C GLY A 457 -0.62 15.17 12.14
N PHE A 458 -0.20 16.41 12.47
CA PHE A 458 -0.79 17.63 11.91
C PHE A 458 0.18 18.40 11.02
N ASN A 459 1.39 17.88 10.80
CA ASN A 459 2.34 18.50 9.90
C ASN A 459 1.71 18.59 8.51
N TYR A 460 1.85 19.76 7.89
CA TYR A 460 1.33 20.05 6.56
C TYR A 460 -0.20 20.05 6.42
N LEU A 461 -0.98 19.75 7.46
CA LEU A 461 -2.44 19.64 7.36
C LEU A 461 -3.07 20.99 6.97
N LYS A 462 -2.78 22.08 7.69
CA LYS A 462 -3.30 23.42 7.33
C LYS A 462 -2.86 23.81 5.91
N ARG A 463 -1.60 23.53 5.56
CA ARG A 463 -0.98 23.84 4.26
C ARG A 463 -1.73 23.15 3.13
N ASP A 464 -1.96 21.84 3.23
CA ASP A 464 -2.57 21.07 2.15
C ASP A 464 -4.07 21.35 2.03
N LEU A 465 -4.77 21.58 3.15
CA LEU A 465 -6.18 21.99 3.13
C LEU A 465 -6.37 23.36 2.45
N VAL A 466 -5.53 24.36 2.78
CA VAL A 466 -5.62 25.68 2.13
C VAL A 466 -5.19 25.63 0.67
N ARG A 467 -4.19 24.80 0.33
CA ARG A 467 -3.79 24.53 -1.06
C ARG A 467 -4.96 23.93 -1.85
N LEU A 468 -5.65 22.93 -1.30
CA LEU A 468 -6.81 22.32 -1.95
C LEU A 468 -7.93 23.35 -2.16
N LEU A 469 -8.24 24.17 -1.15
CA LEU A 469 -9.23 25.23 -1.25
C LEU A 469 -8.91 26.20 -2.41
N GLY A 470 -7.64 26.61 -2.52
CA GLY A 470 -7.15 27.46 -3.60
C GLY A 470 -7.26 26.83 -4.99
N ILE A 471 -7.04 25.51 -5.10
CA ILE A 471 -7.16 24.78 -6.36
C ILE A 471 -8.64 24.64 -6.77
N LEU A 472 -9.52 24.29 -5.83
CA LEU A 472 -10.94 24.08 -6.12
C LEU A 472 -11.66 25.38 -6.52
N CYS A 473 -11.19 26.54 -6.02
CA CYS A 473 -11.78 27.84 -6.34
C CYS A 473 -11.25 28.49 -7.63
N TYR A 474 -10.13 28.00 -8.18
CA TYR A 474 -9.50 28.59 -9.36
C TYR A 474 -10.46 28.63 -10.57
N GLY A 475 -10.74 29.85 -11.05
CA GLY A 475 -11.58 30.08 -12.24
C GLY A 475 -13.08 29.82 -12.06
N LYS A 476 -13.57 29.61 -10.82
CA LYS A 476 -14.96 29.20 -10.55
C LYS A 476 -15.69 30.20 -9.65
N LYS A 477 -16.36 31.21 -10.22
CA LYS A 477 -17.08 32.26 -9.44
C LYS A 477 -18.07 31.69 -8.42
N ALA A 478 -18.89 30.70 -8.81
CA ALA A 478 -19.85 30.08 -7.90
C ALA A 478 -19.19 29.45 -6.66
N VAL A 479 -17.98 28.90 -6.81
CA VAL A 479 -17.20 28.33 -5.70
C VAL A 479 -16.61 29.44 -4.83
N GLN A 480 -16.05 30.48 -5.45
CA GLN A 480 -15.56 31.67 -4.74
C GLN A 480 -16.67 32.29 -3.88
N ASP A 481 -17.89 32.39 -4.41
CA ASP A 481 -19.06 32.94 -3.70
C ASP A 481 -19.49 32.04 -2.53
N ARG A 482 -19.52 30.72 -2.71
CA ARG A 482 -19.81 29.77 -1.62
C ARG A 482 -18.81 29.90 -0.47
N ILE A 483 -17.52 29.99 -0.79
CA ILE A 483 -16.45 30.16 0.21
C ILE A 483 -16.62 31.49 0.95
N ARG A 484 -17.00 32.58 0.25
CA ARG A 484 -17.34 33.85 0.92
C ARG A 484 -18.53 33.70 1.86
N LEU A 485 -19.61 33.06 1.42
CA LEU A 485 -20.85 32.92 2.20
C LEU A 485 -20.65 32.11 3.50
N CYS A 486 -19.72 31.16 3.53
CA CYS A 486 -19.35 30.42 4.75
C CYS A 486 -18.20 31.07 5.56
N GLY A 487 -17.86 32.34 5.28
CA GLY A 487 -16.83 33.10 6.01
C GLY A 487 -15.41 32.57 5.78
N GLY A 488 -15.14 31.95 4.63
CA GLY A 488 -13.86 31.34 4.31
C GLY A 488 -12.75 32.34 3.97
N ILE A 489 -13.10 33.55 3.50
CA ILE A 489 -12.10 34.60 3.19
C ILE A 489 -11.30 34.97 4.44
N GLN A 490 -11.97 35.21 5.57
CA GLN A 490 -11.32 35.54 6.84
C GLN A 490 -10.45 34.39 7.35
N VAL A 491 -10.91 33.14 7.18
CA VAL A 491 -10.14 31.95 7.56
C VAL A 491 -8.84 31.87 6.76
N VAL A 492 -8.89 32.06 5.44
CA VAL A 492 -7.67 32.06 4.60
C VAL A 492 -6.75 33.22 4.95
N MET A 493 -7.28 34.42 5.18
CA MET A 493 -6.48 35.58 5.60
C MET A 493 -5.73 35.33 6.91
N ASN A 494 -6.35 34.66 7.88
CA ASN A 494 -5.70 34.29 9.14
C ASN A 494 -4.52 33.33 8.97
N LEU A 495 -4.48 32.59 7.86
CA LEU A 495 -3.39 31.66 7.49
C LEU A 495 -2.29 32.32 6.65
N CYS A 496 -2.43 33.59 6.24
CA CYS A 496 -1.40 34.36 5.53
C CYS A 496 -0.26 34.82 6.46
N VAL A 497 0.17 33.95 7.36
CA VAL A 497 1.21 34.17 8.36
C VAL A 497 2.22 33.04 8.31
N VAL A 498 3.45 33.31 8.75
CA VAL A 498 4.47 32.26 8.86
C VAL A 498 4.08 31.32 10.01
N ASP A 499 4.24 30.02 9.80
CA ASP A 499 4.06 28.97 10.80
C ASP A 499 5.13 27.90 10.56
N GLU A 500 6.08 27.76 11.49
CA GLU A 500 7.21 26.82 11.33
C GLU A 500 6.76 25.36 11.29
N ARG A 501 5.59 25.04 11.87
CA ARG A 501 5.00 23.70 11.82
C ARG A 501 4.43 23.37 10.44
N ASN A 502 4.10 24.39 9.65
CA ASN A 502 3.54 24.24 8.32
C ASN A 502 4.37 25.04 7.31
N PRO A 503 5.55 24.52 6.91
CA PRO A 503 6.35 25.15 5.86
C PRO A 503 5.49 25.43 4.61
N PHE A 504 5.63 26.63 4.06
CA PHE A 504 4.88 27.14 2.92
C PHE A 504 3.38 27.41 3.13
N LEU A 505 2.88 27.40 4.38
CA LEU A 505 1.47 27.71 4.68
C LEU A 505 1.08 29.10 4.15
N ARG A 506 1.91 30.11 4.43
CA ARG A 506 1.68 31.50 4.02
C ARG A 506 1.54 31.62 2.50
N GLU A 507 2.44 31.00 1.77
CA GLU A 507 2.50 31.04 0.30
C GLU A 507 1.25 30.39 -0.31
N HIS A 508 0.84 29.24 0.21
CA HIS A 508 -0.39 28.58 -0.22
C HIS A 508 -1.66 29.34 0.19
N ALA A 509 -1.67 30.01 1.35
CA ALA A 509 -2.77 30.87 1.77
C ALA A 509 -2.89 32.11 0.88
N ILE A 510 -1.77 32.76 0.53
CA ILE A 510 -1.75 33.88 -0.41
C ILE A 510 -2.24 33.44 -1.79
N PHE A 511 -1.82 32.26 -2.26
CA PHE A 511 -2.30 31.69 -3.51
C PHE A 511 -3.81 31.43 -3.49
N ALA A 512 -4.32 30.81 -2.42
CA ALA A 512 -5.76 30.58 -2.26
C ALA A 512 -6.54 31.90 -2.20
N LEU A 513 -6.02 32.91 -1.49
CA LEU A 513 -6.62 34.24 -1.41
C LEU A 513 -6.65 34.91 -2.79
N HIS A 514 -5.56 34.83 -3.56
CA HIS A 514 -5.52 35.34 -4.92
C HIS A 514 -6.64 34.72 -5.79
N ASN A 515 -6.75 33.39 -5.78
CA ASN A 515 -7.77 32.68 -6.56
C ASN A 515 -9.20 32.98 -6.09
N LEU A 516 -9.40 33.25 -4.79
CA LEU A 516 -10.71 33.66 -4.25
C LEU A 516 -11.15 35.05 -4.72
N LEU A 517 -10.20 35.96 -4.93
CA LEU A 517 -10.45 37.36 -5.30
C LEU A 517 -10.42 37.59 -6.81
N GLN A 518 -9.76 36.72 -7.57
CA GLN A 518 -9.57 36.88 -9.00
C GLN A 518 -10.93 36.91 -9.73
N GLY A 519 -11.23 38.05 -10.36
CA GLY A 519 -12.46 38.25 -11.12
C GLY A 519 -13.75 38.31 -10.29
N ASN A 520 -13.66 38.50 -8.97
CA ASN A 520 -14.82 38.52 -8.06
C ASN A 520 -14.84 39.80 -7.20
N PRO A 521 -15.56 40.86 -7.64
CA PRO A 521 -15.62 42.12 -6.90
C PRO A 521 -16.36 41.99 -5.56
N GLU A 522 -17.33 41.08 -5.44
CA GLU A 522 -18.05 40.82 -4.20
C GLU A 522 -17.11 40.26 -3.11
N ASN A 523 -16.15 39.42 -3.50
CA ASN A 523 -15.11 38.92 -2.59
C ASN A 523 -14.05 39.98 -2.28
N GLN A 524 -13.68 40.82 -3.24
CA GLN A 524 -12.74 41.94 -3.03
C GLN A 524 -13.30 42.94 -2.00
N ALA A 525 -14.59 43.26 -2.10
CA ALA A 525 -15.25 44.16 -1.15
C ALA A 525 -15.19 43.67 0.32
N VAL A 526 -15.20 42.35 0.55
CA VAL A 526 -15.04 41.78 1.89
C VAL A 526 -13.64 42.06 2.44
N VAL A 527 -12.60 41.95 1.61
CA VAL A 527 -11.22 42.25 2.02
C VAL A 527 -11.03 43.75 2.24
N ASP A 528 -11.61 44.58 1.39
CA ASP A 528 -11.55 46.05 1.53
C ASP A 528 -12.22 46.53 2.83
N ALA A 529 -13.32 45.89 3.23
CA ALA A 529 -13.98 46.16 4.50
C ALA A 529 -13.14 45.74 5.73
N LEU A 530 -12.15 44.86 5.56
CA LEU A 530 -11.27 44.36 6.61
C LEU A 530 -9.92 45.10 6.67
N GLN A 531 -9.71 46.13 5.84
CA GLN A 531 -8.45 46.88 5.85
C GLN A 531 -8.18 47.46 7.25
N PRO A 532 -6.94 47.34 7.77
CA PRO A 532 -6.60 47.88 9.08
C PRO A 532 -6.88 49.39 9.12
N SER A 533 -7.63 49.84 10.12
CA SER A 533 -7.86 51.28 10.30
C SER A 533 -6.60 52.04 10.71
N GLY A 534 -5.46 51.37 10.97
CA GLY A 534 -4.23 52.00 11.43
C GLY A 534 -2.92 51.48 10.84
N LYS A 535 -1.93 52.38 10.75
CA LYS A 535 -0.52 52.09 10.45
C LYS A 535 0.26 51.98 11.76
N TRP A 536 1.17 51.01 11.82
CA TRP A 536 2.17 50.95 12.88
C TRP A 536 3.19 52.07 12.67
N ASP A 537 3.41 52.90 13.70
CA ASP A 537 4.49 53.88 13.69
C ASP A 537 5.85 53.22 14.03
N ASP A 538 6.95 53.94 13.84
CA ASP A 538 8.33 53.47 14.07
C ASP A 538 8.60 53.06 15.54
N ASN A 539 7.66 53.33 16.45
CA ASN A 539 7.73 52.95 17.86
C ASN A 539 6.83 51.74 18.18
N GLY A 540 6.22 51.10 17.18
CA GLY A 540 5.36 49.94 17.38
C GLY A 540 3.98 50.28 17.95
N ILE A 541 3.49 51.52 17.78
CA ILE A 541 2.15 51.92 18.22
C ILE A 541 1.23 51.99 16.99
N LEU A 542 0.08 51.31 17.08
CA LEU A 542 -0.96 51.34 16.05
C LEU A 542 -1.68 52.69 16.09
N ARG A 543 -1.51 53.53 15.05
CA ARG A 543 -2.22 54.80 14.91
C ARG A 543 -3.24 54.73 13.78
N ASP A 544 -4.46 55.20 14.03
CA ASP A 544 -5.49 55.31 13.00
C ASP A 544 -5.01 56.17 11.82
N THR A 545 -5.27 55.72 10.59
CA THR A 545 -5.00 56.50 9.39
C THR A 545 -6.00 57.64 9.30
N SER A 546 -5.51 58.87 9.17
CA SER A 546 -6.31 60.08 9.02
C SER A 546 -7.17 59.98 7.75
N GLY A 547 -8.41 59.53 7.91
CA GLY A 547 -9.39 59.35 6.83
C GLY A 547 -10.42 58.25 7.04
N ALA A 548 -10.23 57.35 8.01
CA ALA A 548 -11.21 56.30 8.33
C ALA A 548 -12.42 56.89 9.10
N VAL A 549 -13.39 57.43 8.36
CA VAL A 549 -14.72 57.75 8.93
C VAL A 549 -15.38 56.42 9.28
N ARG A 550 -15.52 56.13 10.58
CA ARG A 550 -16.39 55.05 11.07
C ARG A 550 -17.80 55.31 10.54
N LYS A 551 -18.32 54.42 9.69
CA LYS A 551 -19.73 54.33 9.35
C LYS A 551 -20.32 53.08 9.94
#